data_AF-A0A9W4X555-F1
#
_entry.id   AF-A0A9W4X555-F1
#
_cell.length_a   1.000
_cell.length_b   1.000
_cell.length_c   1.000
_cell.angle_alpha   90.00
_cell.angle_beta   90.00
_cell.angle_gamma   90.00
#
_symmetry.space_group_name_H-M   'P 1'
#
loop_
_entity.id
_entity.type
_entity.pdbx_description
1 polymer ?
#
loop_
_entity_poly.entity_id
_entity_poly.type
_entity_poly.pdbx_seq_one_letter_code
_entity_poly.pdbx_strand_id
1 'polypeptide(L)'
;MESSNVNRKLQLEVVQQPIHARMSGLGEDKGRRPISPLPFVRLRILDGSTPINIDTIDAGLLILQASLYDSQTGLEVTSANLIGEKFVNGQKLEDTSGNLDIWFVFKDLSV
;
A
#
# COMPACT_ATOMS: atom_id res chain seq x y z
N MET A 1 -18.51 -17.51 -25.73
CA MET A 1 -17.86 -17.90 -24.46
C MET A 1 -18.19 -16.80 -23.47
N GLU A 2 -19.00 -17.15 -22.49
CA GLU A 2 -19.72 -16.26 -21.60
C GLU A 2 -18.74 -15.39 -20.82
N SER A 3 -18.74 -14.08 -21.09
CA SER A 3 -18.19 -13.07 -20.20
C SER A 3 -19.05 -13.03 -18.94
N SER A 4 -18.84 -14.01 -18.07
CA SER A 4 -19.35 -14.00 -16.71
C SER A 4 -18.87 -12.71 -16.06
N ASN A 5 -19.81 -11.87 -15.63
CA ASN A 5 -19.51 -10.69 -14.83
C ASN A 5 -18.91 -11.17 -13.51
N VAL A 6 -17.59 -11.37 -13.47
CA VAL A 6 -16.89 -11.73 -12.25
C VAL A 6 -16.91 -10.50 -11.35
N ASN A 7 -17.84 -10.48 -10.39
CA ASN A 7 -17.97 -9.38 -9.44
C ASN A 7 -16.89 -9.54 -8.36
N ARG A 8 -15.66 -9.16 -8.74
CA ARG A 8 -14.51 -9.15 -7.84
C ARG A 8 -14.53 -7.88 -7.00
N LYS A 9 -14.60 -8.04 -5.69
CA LYS A 9 -14.43 -6.94 -4.73
C LYS A 9 -12.98 -6.90 -4.26
N LEU A 10 -12.33 -5.77 -4.48
CA LEU A 10 -10.99 -5.47 -3.97
C LEU A 10 -11.12 -4.69 -2.67
N GLN A 11 -10.44 -5.13 -1.62
CA GLN A 11 -10.42 -4.46 -0.33
C GLN A 11 -8.98 -4.26 0.12
N LEU A 12 -8.63 -3.01 0.40
CA LEU A 12 -7.34 -2.66 1.00
C LEU A 12 -7.52 -2.46 2.50
N GLU A 13 -6.60 -3.02 3.27
CA GLU A 13 -6.56 -2.91 4.72
C GLU A 13 -5.17 -2.44 5.14
N VAL A 14 -5.09 -1.30 5.81
CA VAL A 14 -3.82 -0.82 6.39
C VAL A 14 -3.62 -1.56 7.71
N VAL A 15 -2.78 -2.59 7.69
CA VAL A 15 -2.50 -3.48 8.84
C VAL A 15 -1.47 -2.85 9.78
N GLN A 16 -0.48 -2.13 9.23
CA GLN A 16 0.45 -1.30 10.00
C GLN A 16 0.29 0.16 9.60
N GLN A 17 -0.17 0.98 10.54
CA GLN A 17 -0.38 2.41 10.33
C GLN A 17 0.93 3.19 10.46
N PRO A 18 1.19 4.18 9.60
CA PRO A 18 2.22 5.18 9.88
C PRO A 18 1.82 6.03 11.09
N ILE A 19 2.73 6.20 12.05
CA ILE A 19 2.42 6.91 13.31
C ILE A 19 3.19 8.23 13.39
N HIS A 20 4.46 8.23 13.02
CA HIS A 20 5.31 9.41 13.09
C HIS A 20 6.23 9.52 11.89
N ALA A 21 6.50 10.78 11.51
CA ALA A 21 7.46 11.15 10.49
C ALA A 21 8.36 12.26 11.03
N ARG A 22 9.56 12.41 10.46
CA ARG A 22 10.44 13.54 10.74
C ARG A 22 10.69 14.26 9.44
N MET A 23 10.52 15.58 9.44
CA MET A 23 10.72 16.38 8.22
C MET A 23 12.07 16.05 7.59
N SER A 24 12.05 15.73 6.29
CA SER A 24 13.26 15.33 5.56
C SER A 24 14.09 16.53 5.08
N GLY A 25 13.66 17.77 5.38
CA GLY A 25 14.36 19.00 5.00
C GLY A 25 14.39 19.22 3.48
N LEU A 26 15.02 20.32 3.05
CA LEU A 26 15.23 20.62 1.63
C LEU A 26 16.64 20.16 1.21
N GLY A 27 16.73 19.28 0.20
CA GLY A 27 17.98 18.79 -0.41
C GLY A 27 18.11 17.26 -0.43
N GLU A 28 18.62 16.70 -1.53
CA GLU A 28 18.72 15.24 -1.78
C GLU A 28 19.58 14.48 -0.75
N ASP A 29 20.58 15.14 -0.15
CA ASP A 29 21.64 14.48 0.64
C ASP A 29 21.51 14.62 2.17
N LYS A 30 20.45 15.24 2.69
CA LYS A 30 20.28 15.42 4.15
C LYS A 30 19.38 14.34 4.75
N GLY A 31 19.86 13.10 4.74
CA GLY A 31 19.37 12.00 5.58
C GLY A 31 17.85 11.87 5.63
N ARG A 32 17.24 11.38 4.54
CA ARG A 32 15.81 11.05 4.51
C ARG A 32 15.44 10.13 5.66
N ARG A 33 14.27 10.34 6.23
CA ARG A 33 13.78 9.58 7.38
C ARG A 33 12.45 8.96 7.02
N PRO A 34 12.43 7.68 6.64
CA PRO A 34 11.19 6.99 6.37
C PRO A 34 10.21 7.14 7.54
N ILE A 35 8.93 7.25 7.18
CA ILE A 35 7.82 7.22 8.11
C ILE A 35 7.89 5.92 8.91
N SER A 36 7.63 6.03 10.21
CA SER A 36 7.74 4.90 11.14
C SER A 36 6.46 4.76 11.98
N PRO A 37 5.97 3.53 12.19
CA PRO A 37 6.40 2.32 11.52
C PRO A 37 6.01 2.33 10.02
N LEU A 38 6.67 1.50 9.21
CA LEU A 38 6.44 1.46 7.76
C LEU A 38 4.97 1.08 7.46
N PRO A 39 4.29 1.71 6.50
CA PRO A 39 2.95 1.28 6.13
C PRO A 39 2.94 -0.13 5.52
N PHE A 40 2.13 -1.03 6.09
CA PHE A 40 1.82 -2.35 5.51
C PHE A 40 0.35 -2.37 5.14
N VAL A 41 0.07 -2.59 3.85
CA VAL A 41 -1.30 -2.67 3.33
C VAL A 41 -1.54 -4.06 2.77
N ARG A 42 -2.56 -4.74 3.28
CA ARG A 42 -3.02 -6.03 2.77
C ARG A 42 -4.09 -5.82 1.71
N LEU A 43 -4.04 -6.61 0.63
CA LEU A 43 -5.10 -6.71 -0.36
C LEU A 43 -5.88 -8.00 -0.17
N ARG A 44 -7.20 -7.86 0.04
CA ARG A 44 -8.16 -8.96 -0.01
C ARG A 44 -8.96 -8.88 -1.30
N ILE A 45 -9.05 -10.00 -1.99
CA ILE A 45 -9.81 -10.12 -3.22
C ILE A 45 -10.90 -11.15 -2.99
N LEU A 46 -12.15 -10.73 -3.18
CA LEU A 46 -13.33 -11.53 -2.93
C LEU A 46 -14.09 -11.72 -4.25
N ASP A 47 -14.59 -12.93 -4.49
CA ASP A 47 -15.62 -13.21 -5.48
C ASP A 47 -16.97 -13.32 -4.75
N GLY A 48 -17.79 -12.28 -4.86
CA GLY A 48 -18.92 -12.08 -3.95
C GLY A 48 -18.44 -11.93 -2.49
N SER A 49 -18.70 -12.94 -1.66
CA SER A 49 -18.28 -13.00 -0.25
C SER A 49 -17.12 -13.94 0.02
N THR A 50 -16.61 -14.63 -1.00
CA THR A 50 -15.63 -15.71 -0.85
C THR A 50 -14.23 -15.20 -1.24
N PRO A 51 -13.20 -15.35 -0.38
CA PRO A 51 -11.82 -15.05 -0.77
C PRO A 51 -11.38 -15.91 -1.94
N ILE A 52 -10.75 -15.30 -2.95
CA ILE A 52 -10.19 -16.05 -4.07
C ILE A 52 -8.80 -16.59 -3.71
N ASN A 53 -8.39 -17.66 -4.40
CA ASN A 53 -7.05 -18.20 -4.24
C ASN A 53 -6.01 -17.24 -4.83
N ILE A 54 -5.23 -16.60 -3.96
CA ILE A 54 -4.18 -15.64 -4.32
C ILE A 54 -3.03 -16.26 -5.11
N ASP A 55 -2.83 -17.59 -5.08
CA ASP A 55 -1.80 -18.25 -5.87
C ASP A 55 -2.02 -18.08 -7.37
N THR A 56 -3.28 -17.94 -7.79
CA THR A 56 -3.68 -17.71 -9.18
C THR A 56 -3.40 -16.29 -9.68
N ILE A 57 -2.92 -15.41 -8.81
CA ILE A 57 -2.73 -13.99 -9.07
C ILE A 57 -1.24 -13.69 -9.16
N ASP A 58 -0.84 -13.01 -10.22
CA ASP A 58 0.48 -12.39 -10.29
C ASP A 58 0.45 -11.06 -9.51
N ALA A 59 0.95 -11.11 -8.27
CA ALA A 59 0.99 -9.96 -7.39
C ALA A 59 1.89 -8.83 -7.93
N GLY A 60 2.89 -9.17 -8.77
CA GLY A 60 3.82 -8.19 -9.34
C GLY A 60 3.18 -7.24 -10.35
N LEU A 61 2.02 -7.61 -10.89
CA LEU A 61 1.23 -6.76 -11.79
C LEU A 61 0.32 -5.76 -11.04
N LEU A 62 0.23 -5.89 -9.72
CA LEU A 62 -0.57 -4.99 -8.89
C LEU A 62 0.33 -3.88 -8.35
N ILE A 63 -0.10 -2.64 -8.51
CA ILE A 63 0.64 -1.46 -8.05
C ILE A 63 -0.26 -0.67 -7.09
N LEU A 64 0.27 -0.30 -5.92
CA LEU A 64 -0.36 0.63 -5.00
C LEU A 64 0.43 1.94 -4.96
N GLN A 65 -0.28 3.06 -5.13
CA GLN A 65 0.28 4.40 -5.03
C GLN A 65 -0.09 5.03 -3.68
N ALA A 66 0.88 5.63 -3.00
CA ALA A 66 0.65 6.49 -1.86
C ALA A 66 0.58 7.97 -2.30
N SER A 67 -0.41 8.69 -1.75
CA SER A 67 -0.60 10.14 -1.90
C SER A 67 -0.77 10.77 -0.52
N LEU A 68 -0.39 12.05 -0.39
CA LEU A 68 -0.49 12.79 0.87
C LEU A 68 -1.77 13.61 0.88
N TYR A 69 -2.53 13.52 1.98
CA TYR A 69 -3.79 14.26 2.17
C TYR A 69 -3.71 15.16 3.39
N ASP A 70 -4.40 16.29 3.30
CA ASP A 70 -4.58 17.20 4.43
C ASP A 70 -5.61 16.62 5.40
N SER A 71 -5.27 16.60 6.70
CA SER A 71 -6.07 15.92 7.71
C SER A 71 -7.37 16.65 8.08
N GLN A 72 -7.50 17.94 7.74
CA GLN A 72 -8.67 18.76 8.10
C GLN A 72 -9.65 18.85 6.93
N THR A 73 -9.12 19.10 5.73
CA THR A 73 -9.90 19.32 4.52
C THR A 73 -10.14 18.04 3.72
N GLY A 74 -9.33 17.01 3.93
CA GLY A 74 -9.37 15.77 3.14
C GLY A 74 -8.94 15.95 1.67
N LEU A 75 -8.35 17.10 1.33
CA LEU A 75 -7.84 17.37 0.00
C LEU A 75 -6.41 16.83 -0.15
N GLU A 76 -6.08 16.39 -1.36
CA GLU A 76 -4.71 15.96 -1.67
C GLU A 76 -3.76 17.16 -1.61
N VAL A 77 -2.64 16.99 -0.93
CA VAL A 77 -1.55 17.96 -0.84
C VAL A 77 -0.58 17.69 -1.99
N THR A 78 0.17 18.71 -2.42
CA THR A 78 1.18 18.55 -3.48
C THR A 78 2.05 17.30 -3.26
N SER A 79 2.15 16.47 -4.30
CA SER A 79 2.91 15.23 -4.25
C SER A 79 4.40 15.46 -4.01
N ALA A 80 4.91 16.70 -4.09
CA ALA A 80 6.29 17.05 -3.78
C ALA A 80 6.64 16.90 -2.29
N ASN A 81 5.65 16.98 -1.40
CA ASN A 81 5.86 16.83 0.05
C ASN A 81 5.97 15.36 0.48
N LEU A 82 5.48 14.44 -0.34
CA LEU A 82 5.75 13.02 -0.17
C LEU A 82 7.00 12.70 -0.99
N ILE A 83 8.00 12.05 -0.44
CA ILE A 83 9.24 11.70 -1.14
C ILE A 83 9.60 10.23 -0.92
N GLY A 84 10.50 9.72 -1.77
CA GLY A 84 10.90 8.32 -1.79
C GLY A 84 10.00 7.46 -2.69
N GLU A 85 9.83 6.18 -2.33
CA GLU A 85 9.08 5.18 -3.08
C GLU A 85 7.57 5.33 -2.85
N LYS A 86 6.89 6.01 -3.78
CA LYS A 86 5.44 6.25 -3.75
C LYS A 86 4.61 5.15 -4.39
N PHE A 87 5.24 4.32 -5.20
CA PHE A 87 4.61 3.21 -5.90
C PHE A 87 5.27 1.93 -5.44
N VAL A 88 4.47 0.94 -5.04
CA VAL A 88 4.96 -0.37 -4.64
C VAL A 88 4.20 -1.45 -5.36
N ASN A 89 4.91 -2.50 -5.77
CA ASN A 89 4.30 -3.68 -6.35
C ASN A 89 3.73 -4.58 -5.24
N GLY A 90 2.73 -5.39 -5.59
CA GLY A 90 2.21 -6.42 -4.72
C GLY A 90 3.23 -7.53 -4.47
N GLN A 91 3.27 -8.04 -3.25
CA GLN A 91 4.14 -9.13 -2.83
C GLN A 91 3.32 -10.18 -2.09
N LYS A 92 3.56 -11.47 -2.35
CA LYS A 92 2.96 -12.55 -1.56
C LYS A 92 3.82 -12.78 -0.32
N LEU A 93 3.28 -12.54 0.87
CA LEU A 93 3.98 -12.68 2.15
C LEU A 93 3.07 -13.32 3.19
N GLU A 94 3.66 -14.04 4.14
CA GLU A 94 2.95 -14.58 5.29
C GLU A 94 2.79 -13.52 6.39
N ASP A 95 1.62 -13.47 7.01
CA ASP A 95 1.40 -12.69 8.22
C ASP A 95 2.05 -13.32 9.46
N THR A 96 1.94 -12.67 10.62
CA THR A 96 2.49 -13.18 11.89
C THR A 96 1.83 -14.48 12.38
N SER A 97 0.72 -14.89 11.77
CA SER A 97 0.00 -16.14 12.05
C SER A 97 0.31 -17.22 11.02
N GLY A 98 1.15 -16.95 10.00
CA GLY A 98 1.49 -17.87 8.92
C GLY A 98 0.51 -17.88 7.75
N ASN A 99 -0.43 -16.92 7.67
CA ASN A 99 -1.36 -16.86 6.55
C ASN A 99 -0.73 -16.09 5.37
N LEU A 100 -0.66 -16.74 4.21
CA LEU A 100 -0.18 -16.11 2.97
C LEU A 100 -1.25 -15.16 2.41
N ASP A 101 -0.83 -13.93 2.10
CA ASP A 101 -1.69 -12.88 1.53
C ASP A 101 -0.90 -12.00 0.54
N ILE A 102 -1.58 -11.10 -0.18
CA ILE A 102 -0.94 -10.08 -1.02
C ILE A 102 -0.76 -8.79 -0.20
N TRP A 103 0.46 -8.28 -0.19
CA TRP A 103 0.89 -7.13 0.60
C TRP A 103 1.53 -6.05 -0.27
N PHE A 104 1.35 -4.81 0.15
CA PHE A 104 2.06 -3.64 -0.33
C PHE A 104 2.81 -3.03 0.85
N VAL A 105 4.13 -2.94 0.75
CA VAL A 105 5.02 -2.50 1.83
C VAL A 105 5.77 -1.25 1.43
N PHE A 106 5.44 -0.12 2.06
CA PHE A 106 6.11 1.16 1.80
C PHE A 106 7.34 1.30 2.69
N LYS A 107 8.47 0.79 2.21
CA LYS A 107 9.75 0.79 2.97
C LYS A 107 10.49 2.13 2.96
N ASP A 108 10.20 2.99 1.99
CA ASP A 108 10.95 4.21 1.73
C ASP A 108 10.02 5.39 1.45
N LEU A 109 9.06 5.63 2.34
CA LEU A 109 8.13 6.75 2.24
C LEU A 109 8.52 7.82 3.27
N SER A 110 8.78 9.06 2.88
CA SER A 110 9.13 10.16 3.80
C SER A 110 8.34 11.44 3.50
N VAL A 111 8.25 12.34 4.48
CA VAL A 111 7.65 13.68 4.40
C VAL A 111 8.66 14.72 4.90
#